data_AF-A0A843JXL1-F1
#
_entry.id   AF-A0A843JXL1-F1
#
_cell.length_a   1.000
_cell.length_b   1.000
_cell.length_c   1.000
_cell.angle_alpha   90.00
_cell.angle_beta   90.00
_cell.angle_gamma   90.00
#
_symmetry.space_group_name_H-M   'P 1'
#
loop_
_entity.id
_entity.type
_entity.pdbx_description
1 polymer ?
#
loop_
_entity_poly.entity_id
_entity_poly.type
_entity_poly.pdbx_seq_one_letter_code
_entity_poly.pdbx_strand_id
1 'polypeptide(L)' 'NKNKCIGCGACAATYSEIFHMEDDGKAGVKSGVDAKKNAKSIKEAIKNCPAEAISN' A
#
# COMPACT_ATOMS: atom_id res chain seq x y z
N ASN A 1 -5.87 -4.12 4.39
CA ASN A 1 -6.29 -4.63 5.72
C ASN A 1 -5.40 -4.04 6.80
N LYS A 2 -5.90 -3.09 7.58
CA LYS A 2 -5.14 -2.41 8.64
C LYS A 2 -4.71 -3.34 9.78
N ASN A 3 -5.51 -4.36 10.10
CA ASN A 3 -5.20 -5.32 11.17
C ASN A 3 -3.99 -6.20 10.83
N LYS A 4 -3.80 -6.52 9.54
CA LYS A 4 -2.62 -7.26 9.08
C LYS A 4 -1.39 -6.38 8.90
N CYS A 5 -1.57 -5.07 8.69
CA CYS A 5 -0.47 -4.19 8.42
C CYS A 5 0.46 -4.07 9.64
N ILE A 6 1.74 -4.36 9.46
CA ILE A 6 2.77 -4.27 10.51
C ILE A 6 3.57 -2.97 10.47
N GLY A 7 3.22 -2.03 9.57
CA GLY A 7 3.90 -0.74 9.49
C GLY A 7 5.30 -0.75 8.88
N CYS A 8 5.65 -1.75 8.05
CA CYS A 8 7.02 -1.87 7.50
C CYS A 8 7.43 -0.76 6.51
N GLY A 9 6.50 0.08 6.04
CA GLY A 9 6.79 1.22 5.18
C GLY A 9 7.14 0.93 3.71
N ALA A 10 7.39 -0.34 3.33
CA ALA A 10 7.83 -0.70 1.99
C ALA A 10 6.89 -0.21 0.87
N CYS A 11 5.57 -0.27 1.09
CA CYS A 11 4.60 0.20 0.10
C CYS A 11 4.63 1.72 -0.09
N ALA A 12 4.71 2.48 1.00
CA ALA A 12 4.78 3.95 0.95
C ALA A 12 6.12 4.45 0.39
N ALA A 13 7.21 3.69 0.56
CA ALA A 13 8.52 4.01 -0.01
C ALA A 13 8.59 3.71 -1.52
N THR A 14 8.16 2.52 -1.93
CA THR A 14 8.31 2.05 -3.33
C THR A 14 7.19 2.54 -4.24
N TYR A 15 5.97 2.66 -3.73
CA TYR A 15 4.77 3.02 -4.50
C TYR A 15 4.11 4.27 -3.88
N SER A 16 4.93 5.29 -3.66
CA SER A 16 4.55 6.53 -2.98
C SER A 16 3.43 7.29 -3.69
N GLU A 17 3.16 7.02 -4.96
CA GLU A 17 2.04 7.56 -5.73
C GLU A 17 0.68 6.97 -5.32
N ILE A 18 0.70 5.82 -4.63
CA ILE A 18 -0.49 5.05 -4.22
C ILE A 18 -0.65 5.04 -2.72
N PHE A 19 0.44 4.79 -1.99
CA PHE A 19 0.39 4.59 -0.54
C PHE A 19 1.08 5.72 0.22
N HIS A 20 0.67 5.89 1.46
CA HIS A 20 1.36 6.72 2.46
C HIS A 20 1.31 6.03 3.82
N MET A 21 2.16 6.45 4.75
CA MET A 21 2.01 6.05 6.15
C MET A 21 1.06 7.04 6.84
N GLU A 22 0.16 6.50 7.65
CA GLU A 22 -0.76 7.27 8.49
C GLU A 22 -0.24 7.35 9.94
N ASP A 23 -0.87 8.21 10.74
CA ASP A 23 -0.49 8.47 12.13
C ASP A 23 -0.66 7.25 13.05
N ASP A 24 -1.46 6.26 12.63
CA ASP A 24 -1.61 4.97 13.31
C ASP A 24 -0.44 3.99 13.05
N GLY A 25 0.59 4.44 12.32
CA GLY A 25 1.73 3.63 11.91
C GLY A 25 1.40 2.57 10.85
N LYS A 26 0.22 2.63 10.23
CA LYS A 26 -0.22 1.71 9.18
C LYS A 26 -0.21 2.41 7.82
N ALA A 27 -0.12 1.61 6.77
CA ALA A 27 -0.22 2.13 5.41
C ALA A 27 -1.67 2.54 5.08
N GLY A 28 -1.82 3.66 4.39
CA GLY A 28 -3.04 4.19 3.79
C GLY A 28 -2.93 4.27 2.27
N VAL A 29 -4.07 4.41 1.58
CA VAL A 29 -4.13 4.67 0.14
C VAL A 29 -4.43 6.15 -0.06
N LYS A 30 -3.64 6.82 -0.90
CA LYS A 30 -3.82 8.23 -1.22
C LYS A 30 -5.16 8.46 -1.90
N SER A 31 -5.79 9.59 -1.58
CA SER A 31 -7.03 9.99 -2.23
C SER A 31 -6.80 10.29 -3.72
N GLY A 32 -7.75 9.89 -4.57
CA GLY A 32 -7.69 10.15 -6.01
C GLY A 32 -6.77 9.21 -6.81
N VAL A 33 -6.29 8.12 -6.21
CA VAL A 33 -5.54 7.09 -6.94
C VAL A 33 -6.43 6.44 -7.99
N ASP A 34 -5.99 6.48 -9.24
CA ASP A 34 -6.58 5.70 -10.32
C ASP A 34 -6.05 4.26 -10.26
N ALA A 35 -6.87 3.33 -9.77
CA ALA A 35 -6.51 1.93 -9.66
C ALA A 35 -6.25 1.25 -11.02
N LYS A 36 -6.87 1.71 -12.11
CA LYS A 36 -6.64 1.14 -13.45
C LYS A 36 -5.28 1.55 -13.98
N LYS A 37 -4.95 2.83 -13.85
CA LYS A 37 -3.63 3.36 -14.25
C LYS A 37 -2.49 2.76 -13.43
N ASN A 38 -2.76 2.46 -12.16
CA ASN A 38 -1.77 1.93 -11.23
C ASN A 38 -1.85 0.41 -11.01
N ALA A 39 -2.62 -0.31 -11.84
CA ALA A 39 -2.91 -1.74 -11.63
C ALA A 39 -1.63 -2.60 -11.53
N LYS A 40 -0.56 -2.26 -12.26
CA LYS A 40 0.72 -2.98 -12.18
C LYS A 40 1.40 -2.73 -10.83
N SER A 41 1.56 -1.47 -10.43
CA SER A 41 2.13 -1.10 -9.12
C SER A 41 1.34 -1.70 -7.95
N ILE A 42 0.00 -1.71 -8.03
CA ILE A 42 -0.87 -2.33 -7.01
C ILE A 42 -0.58 -3.84 -6.92
N LYS A 43 -0.51 -4.54 -8.06
CA LYS A 43 -0.19 -5.98 -8.08
C LYS A 43 1.18 -6.30 -7.50
N GLU A 44 2.18 -5.46 -7.79
CA GLU A 44 3.52 -5.63 -7.23
C GLU A 44 3.53 -5.32 -5.72
N ALA A 45 2.83 -4.28 -5.27
CA ALA A 45 2.69 -3.96 -3.86
C ALA A 45 2.02 -5.09 -3.07
N ILE A 46 1.01 -5.75 -3.64
CA ILE A 46 0.35 -6.93 -3.06
C ILE A 46 1.38 -8.05 -2.83
N LYS A 47 2.20 -8.37 -3.84
CA LYS A 47 3.23 -9.43 -3.75
C LYS A 47 4.35 -9.11 -2.78
N ASN A 48 4.71 -7.83 -2.67
CA ASN A 48 5.85 -7.38 -1.89
C ASN A 48 5.48 -7.03 -0.43
N CYS A 49 4.20 -7.05 -0.06
CA CYS A 49 3.79 -6.77 1.31
C CYS A 49 4.11 -7.99 2.21
N PRO A 50 5.09 -7.90 3.14
CA PRO A 50 5.50 -9.04 3.96
C PRO A 50 4.40 -9.53 4.92
N ALA A 51 3.38 -8.71 5.17
CA ALA A 51 2.25 -9.05 6.02
C ALA A 51 0.97 -9.36 5.24
N GLU A 52 1.05 -9.42 3.90
CA GLU A 52 -0.09 -9.70 3.01
C GLU A 52 -1.30 -8.79 3.33
N ALA A 53 -1.01 -7.54 3.68
CA ALA A 53 -2.01 -6.57 4.13
C ALA A 53 -2.68 -5.83 2.98
N ILE A 54 -2.09 -5.87 1.78
CA ILE A 54 -2.59 -5.19 0.58
C ILE A 54 -3.37 -6.21 -0.26
N SER A 55 -4.56 -5.83 -0.72
CA SER A 55 -5.42 -6.63 -1.58
C SER A 55 -6.05 -5.76 -2.67
N ASN A 56 -6.61 -6.39 -3.71
CA ASN A 56 -7.42 -5.71 -4.72
C ASN A 56 -8.70 -5.12 -4.15
#